data_AF-A0A376NUU8-F1
#
_entry.id   AF-A0A376NUU8-F1
#
_cell.length_a   1.000
_cell.length_b   1.000
_cell.length_c   1.000
_cell.angle_alpha   90.00
_cell.angle_beta   90.00
_cell.angle_gamma   90.00
#
_symmetry.space_group_name_H-M   'P 1'
#
loop_
_entity.id
_entity.type
_entity.pdbx_description
1 polymer ?
#
loop_
_entity_poly.entity_id
_entity_poly.type
_entity_poly.pdbx_seq_one_letter_code
_entity_poly.pdbx_strand_id
1 'polypeptide(L)'
;MMYSEVLQESVVHLLETGKISGASASSLTISADSLRKIYDNMDYFASRIVLRPQEISNNPEIIRRLGVIALNVGLEFDIYGHANSTHVAGVDLMNGIGGSGDFERNAYLSIFMAPSIAKEGKISTVVPMCSHVDHSEHSVKVIITEQGIADLRGPFPASTRPHYH
;
A
#
# COMPACT_ATOMS: atom_id res chain seq x y z
N MET A 1 8.21 -9.72 -9.13
CA MET A 1 8.88 -8.41 -9.25
C MET A 1 8.07 -7.39 -8.48
N MET A 2 8.72 -6.49 -7.75
CA MET A 2 8.07 -5.41 -7.01
C MET A 2 8.15 -4.10 -7.82
N TYR A 3 7.06 -3.34 -7.83
CA TYR A 3 6.99 -2.01 -8.45
C TYR A 3 6.33 -1.08 -7.43
N SER A 4 7.09 -0.13 -6.88
CA SER A 4 6.71 0.69 -5.73
C SER A 4 7.22 2.11 -5.89
N GLU A 5 6.73 3.04 -5.07
CA GLU A 5 7.37 4.35 -4.93
C GLU A 5 8.68 4.25 -4.14
N VAL A 6 8.63 3.63 -2.96
CA VAL A 6 9.77 3.54 -2.05
C VAL A 6 10.13 2.07 -1.84
N LEU A 7 11.44 1.77 -1.92
CA LEU A 7 11.99 0.47 -1.54
C LEU A 7 12.34 0.49 -0.06
N GLN A 8 11.70 -0.39 0.71
CA GLN A 8 11.92 -0.54 2.15
C GLN A 8 12.89 -1.67 2.47
N GLU A 9 13.38 -1.69 3.70
CA GLU A 9 14.30 -2.70 4.26
C GLU A 9 13.84 -4.15 3.98
N SER A 10 12.54 -4.42 4.13
CA SER A 10 11.96 -5.74 3.87
C SER A 10 12.19 -6.25 2.45
N VAL A 11 12.27 -5.36 1.46
CA VAL A 11 12.46 -5.69 0.04
C VAL A 11 13.86 -6.24 -0.20
N VAL A 12 14.87 -5.73 0.50
CA VAL A 12 16.24 -6.24 0.43
C VAL A 12 16.26 -7.70 0.85
N HIS A 13 15.64 -8.02 1.99
CA HIS A 13 15.52 -9.40 2.46
C HIS A 13 14.74 -10.30 1.49
N LEU A 14 13.68 -9.78 0.87
CA LEU A 14 12.90 -10.54 -0.13
C LEU A 14 13.70 -10.84 -1.40
N LEU A 15 14.60 -9.93 -1.82
CA LEU A 15 15.53 -10.17 -2.92
C LEU A 15 16.49 -11.30 -2.57
N GLU A 16 17.14 -11.21 -1.41
CA GLU A 16 18.13 -12.21 -0.96
C GLU A 16 17.56 -13.61 -0.84
N THR A 17 16.32 -13.73 -0.35
CA THR A 17 15.62 -15.01 -0.24
C THR A 17 15.10 -15.52 -1.58
N GLY A 18 15.25 -14.76 -2.66
CA GLY A 18 14.74 -15.09 -4.00
C GLY A 18 13.22 -15.06 -4.10
N LYS A 19 12.51 -14.57 -3.08
CA LYS A 19 11.04 -14.45 -3.08
C LYS A 19 10.55 -13.43 -4.10
N ILE A 20 11.38 -12.43 -4.42
CA ILE A 20 11.16 -11.54 -5.55
C ILE A 20 12.36 -11.55 -6.48
N SER A 21 12.09 -11.48 -7.78
CA SER A 21 13.11 -11.48 -8.84
C SER A 21 13.80 -10.11 -9.04
N GLY A 22 13.21 -9.03 -8.53
CA GLY A 22 13.67 -7.67 -8.73
C GLY A 22 12.68 -6.64 -8.17
N ALA A 23 13.13 -5.40 -8.06
CA ALA A 23 12.38 -4.26 -7.56
C ALA A 23 12.63 -3.01 -8.43
N SER A 24 11.57 -2.26 -8.72
CA SER A 24 11.63 -0.92 -9.32
C SER A 24 11.04 0.09 -8.35
N ALA A 25 11.76 1.18 -8.08
CA ALA A 25 11.33 2.22 -7.14
C ALA A 25 11.83 3.62 -7.52
N SER A 26 11.35 4.66 -6.85
CA SER A 26 11.89 6.02 -6.95
C SER A 26 13.03 6.29 -5.98
N SER A 27 12.98 5.65 -4.82
CA SER A 27 13.91 5.90 -3.72
C SER A 27 14.12 4.67 -2.85
N LEU A 28 15.17 4.71 -2.04
CA LEU A 28 15.50 3.71 -1.03
C LEU A 28 15.31 4.33 0.36
N THR A 29 14.48 3.72 1.19
CA THR A 29 14.35 4.05 2.61
C THR A 29 14.78 2.84 3.42
N ILE A 30 16.10 2.69 3.56
CA ILE A 30 16.74 1.53 4.17
C ILE A 30 17.77 1.97 5.20
N SER A 31 18.14 1.06 6.10
CA SER A 31 19.17 1.31 7.10
C SER A 31 20.56 1.47 6.45
N ALA A 32 21.49 2.12 7.17
CA ALA A 32 22.88 2.23 6.72
C ALA A 32 23.55 0.85 6.60
N ASP A 33 23.19 -0.11 7.45
CA ASP A 33 23.68 -1.49 7.37
C ASP A 33 23.25 -2.18 6.09
N SER A 34 21.99 -2.04 5.71
CA SER A 34 21.47 -2.65 4.48
C SER A 34 21.96 -1.94 3.24
N LEU A 35 22.16 -0.63 3.30
CA LEU A 35 22.81 0.09 2.21
C LEU A 35 24.26 -0.38 2.02
N ARG A 36 25.04 -0.55 3.11
CA ARG A 36 26.37 -1.17 3.05
C ARG A 36 26.32 -2.55 2.44
N LYS A 37 25.37 -3.38 2.86
CA LYS A 37 25.18 -4.73 2.33
C LYS A 37 24.90 -4.75 0.82
N ILE A 38 24.09 -3.81 0.33
CA ILE A 38 23.85 -3.63 -1.11
C ILE A 38 25.15 -3.26 -1.82
N TYR A 39 25.93 -2.33 -1.26
CA TYR A 39 27.21 -1.91 -1.83
C TYR A 39 28.24 -3.05 -1.86
N ASP A 40 28.34 -3.82 -0.78
CA ASP A 40 29.26 -4.95 -0.67
C ASP A 40 28.90 -6.10 -1.63
N ASN A 41 27.65 -6.14 -2.12
CA ASN A 41 27.13 -7.17 -3.03
C ASN A 41 26.54 -6.55 -4.31
N MET A 42 27.15 -5.47 -4.80
CA MET A 42 26.60 -4.66 -5.90
C MET A 42 26.26 -5.48 -7.14
N ASP A 43 27.08 -6.46 -7.53
CA ASP A 43 26.83 -7.30 -8.71
C ASP A 43 25.49 -8.05 -8.63
N TYR A 44 25.10 -8.46 -7.43
CA TYR A 44 23.83 -9.12 -7.18
C TYR A 44 22.66 -8.14 -7.24
N PHE A 45 22.77 -6.99 -6.56
CA PHE A 45 21.66 -6.06 -6.40
C PHE A 45 21.47 -5.12 -7.60
N ALA A 46 22.54 -4.68 -8.27
CA ALA A 46 22.46 -3.72 -9.38
C ALA A 46 21.66 -4.26 -10.58
N SER A 47 21.70 -5.58 -10.81
CA SER A 47 20.89 -6.22 -11.86
C SER A 47 19.42 -6.44 -11.48
N ARG A 48 19.05 -6.22 -10.20
CA ARG A 48 17.74 -6.53 -9.64
C ARG A 48 16.99 -5.32 -9.12
N ILE A 49 17.68 -4.23 -8.79
CA ILE A 49 17.10 -2.99 -8.29
C ILE A 49 17.22 -1.93 -9.39
N VAL A 50 16.09 -1.34 -9.77
CA VAL A 50 16.04 -0.24 -10.72
C VAL A 50 15.43 0.98 -10.06
N LEU A 51 16.20 2.06 -9.95
CA LEU A 51 15.70 3.34 -9.48
C LEU A 51 15.30 4.22 -10.68
N ARG A 52 14.12 4.85 -10.60
CA ARG A 52 13.56 5.71 -11.65
C ARG A 52 12.98 6.98 -11.04
N PRO A 53 12.96 8.11 -11.74
CA PRO A 53 12.25 9.30 -11.26
C PRO A 53 10.80 9.00 -10.88
N GLN A 54 10.27 9.73 -9.90
CA GLN A 54 8.89 9.56 -9.42
C GLN A 54 7.87 9.67 -10.56
N GLU A 55 8.09 10.55 -11.54
CA GLU A 55 7.26 10.70 -12.75
C GLU A 55 7.12 9.41 -13.57
N ILE A 56 8.09 8.49 -13.45
CA ILE A 56 8.05 7.16 -14.08
C ILE A 56 7.50 6.13 -13.09
N SER A 57 8.06 6.05 -11.87
CA SER A 57 7.68 5.05 -10.86
C SER A 57 6.21 5.15 -10.45
N ASN A 58 5.64 6.36 -10.45
CA ASN A 58 4.26 6.63 -10.08
C ASN A 58 3.37 6.89 -11.30
N ASN A 59 3.86 6.60 -12.52
CA ASN A 59 3.11 6.93 -13.72
C ASN A 59 1.83 6.08 -13.82
N PRO A 60 0.62 6.71 -13.89
CA PRO A 60 -0.65 5.99 -13.99
C PRO A 60 -0.71 4.96 -15.12
N GLU A 61 -0.12 5.30 -16.25
CA GLU A 61 -0.08 4.45 -17.44
C GLU A 61 0.74 3.19 -17.18
N ILE A 62 1.91 3.34 -16.58
CA ILE A 62 2.83 2.23 -16.30
C ILE A 62 2.24 1.32 -15.22
N ILE A 63 1.75 1.88 -14.12
CA ILE A 63 1.11 1.13 -13.02
C ILE A 63 0.00 0.24 -13.57
N ARG A 64 -0.87 0.82 -14.41
CA ARG A 64 -2.01 0.11 -15.00
C ARG A 64 -1.56 -0.93 -16.02
N ARG A 65 -0.60 -0.60 -16.89
CA ARG A 65 -0.09 -1.51 -17.93
C ARG A 65 0.61 -2.73 -17.33
N LEU A 66 1.34 -2.54 -16.23
CA LEU A 66 2.00 -3.62 -15.51
C LEU A 66 1.03 -4.47 -14.69
N GLY A 67 -0.21 -4.02 -14.49
CA GLY A 67 -1.21 -4.73 -13.71
C GLY A 67 -0.82 -4.85 -12.23
N VAL A 68 -0.26 -3.77 -11.66
CA VAL A 68 0.23 -3.76 -10.27
C VAL A 68 -0.90 -4.14 -9.30
N ILE A 69 -0.57 -4.94 -8.28
CA ILE A 69 -1.40 -5.12 -7.09
C ILE A 69 -0.88 -4.16 -6.02
N ALA A 70 -1.66 -3.11 -5.73
CA ALA A 70 -1.29 -2.09 -4.74
C ALA A 70 -1.69 -2.55 -3.34
N LEU A 71 -0.75 -2.44 -2.40
CA LEU A 71 -0.95 -2.75 -0.99
C LEU A 71 -0.67 -1.48 -0.18
N ASN A 72 -1.71 -0.95 0.46
CA ASN A 72 -1.64 0.28 1.25
C ASN A 72 -2.09 0.03 2.70
N VAL A 73 -1.59 0.84 3.62
CA VAL A 73 -2.01 0.82 5.02
C VAL A 73 -2.96 1.99 5.27
N GLY A 74 -4.11 1.71 5.87
CA GLY A 74 -5.09 2.72 6.26
C GLY A 74 -5.03 3.02 7.77
N LEU A 75 -5.44 4.23 8.14
CA LEU A 75 -5.72 4.64 9.51
C LEU A 75 -7.15 4.27 9.92
N GLU A 76 -8.10 4.51 9.03
CA GLU A 76 -9.50 4.14 9.20
C GLU A 76 -10.18 3.95 7.84
N PHE A 77 -11.25 3.17 7.85
CA PHE A 77 -12.12 2.88 6.73
C PHE A 77 -13.56 3.08 7.14
N ASP A 78 -14.40 3.55 6.23
CA ASP A 78 -15.82 3.60 6.49
C ASP A 78 -16.61 2.50 5.80
N ILE A 79 -17.84 2.33 6.27
CA ILE A 79 -18.78 1.32 5.77
C ILE A 79 -19.20 1.56 4.31
N TYR A 80 -18.85 2.70 3.71
CA TYR A 80 -19.09 3.01 2.30
C TYR A 80 -17.89 2.69 1.41
N GLY A 81 -16.76 2.31 2.01
CA GLY A 81 -15.54 1.95 1.27
C GLY A 81 -14.57 3.11 1.07
N HIS A 82 -14.74 4.23 1.77
CA HIS A 82 -13.70 5.26 1.78
C HIS A 82 -12.53 4.83 2.68
N ALA A 83 -11.33 5.31 2.37
CA ALA A 83 -10.15 5.10 3.19
C ALA A 83 -9.46 6.42 3.55
N ASN A 84 -9.04 6.49 4.81
CA ASN A 84 -8.15 7.51 5.34
C ASN A 84 -6.79 6.87 5.62
N SER A 85 -5.72 7.48 5.15
CA SER A 85 -4.33 7.03 5.25
C SER A 85 -3.39 8.11 5.80
N THR A 86 -3.87 9.35 5.93
CA THR A 86 -3.02 10.51 6.25
C THR A 86 -3.34 11.21 7.56
N HIS A 87 -4.62 11.41 7.90
CA HIS A 87 -5.01 12.24 9.03
C HIS A 87 -5.53 11.39 10.19
N VAL A 88 -4.87 11.44 11.35
CA VAL A 88 -5.45 10.93 12.59
C VAL A 88 -6.47 11.95 13.10
N ALA A 89 -7.71 11.47 13.30
CA ALA A 89 -8.84 12.29 13.74
C ALA A 89 -9.12 13.51 12.83
N GLY A 90 -8.77 13.43 11.54
CA GLY A 90 -9.03 14.47 10.55
C GLY A 90 -8.18 15.74 10.67
N VAL A 91 -7.24 15.82 11.63
CA VAL A 91 -6.49 17.05 11.93
C VAL A 91 -4.98 16.85 12.05
N ASP A 92 -4.52 15.70 12.56
CA ASP A 92 -3.09 15.44 12.75
C ASP A 92 -2.54 14.62 11.58
N LEU A 93 -1.68 15.24 10.77
CA LEU A 93 -1.03 14.58 9.65
C LEU A 93 0.00 13.54 10.17
N MET A 94 -0.31 12.26 10.03
CA MET A 94 0.60 11.15 10.39
C MET A 94 1.52 10.77 9.24
N ASN A 95 1.00 10.78 8.01
CA ASN A 95 1.73 10.50 6.78
C ASN A 95 1.23 11.47 5.70
N GLY A 96 2.10 11.94 4.79
CA GLY A 96 1.61 12.61 3.58
C GLY A 96 0.86 11.62 2.69
N ILE A 97 -0.10 12.09 1.86
CA ILE A 97 -0.80 11.25 0.86
C ILE A 97 0.23 10.46 0.02
N GLY A 98 1.38 11.08 -0.25
CA GLY A 98 2.44 10.50 -1.09
C GLY A 98 1.88 10.13 -2.46
N GLY A 99 2.45 9.12 -3.10
CA GLY A 99 1.86 8.50 -4.29
C GLY A 99 0.90 7.37 -4.01
N SER A 100 0.42 7.19 -2.78
CA SER A 100 -0.55 6.11 -2.46
C SER A 100 -1.78 6.18 -3.38
N GLY A 101 -2.25 7.39 -3.71
CA GLY A 101 -3.34 7.62 -4.65
C GLY A 101 -3.01 7.28 -6.10
N ASP A 102 -1.74 7.43 -6.52
CA ASP A 102 -1.30 7.06 -7.87
C ASP A 102 -1.41 5.55 -8.08
N PHE A 103 -0.97 4.78 -7.09
CA PHE A 103 -1.06 3.32 -7.10
C PHE A 103 -2.49 2.84 -6.90
N GLU A 104 -3.20 3.39 -5.92
CA GLU A 104 -4.56 2.96 -5.56
C GLU A 104 -5.51 3.06 -6.77
N ARG A 105 -5.48 4.19 -7.47
CA ARG A 105 -6.41 4.47 -8.56
C ARG A 105 -6.09 3.71 -9.85
N ASN A 106 -4.82 3.39 -10.09
CA ASN A 106 -4.35 2.86 -11.36
C ASN A 106 -3.94 1.37 -11.30
N ALA A 107 -3.83 0.81 -10.11
CA ALA A 107 -3.56 -0.61 -9.92
C ALA A 107 -4.67 -1.49 -10.50
N TYR A 108 -4.30 -2.71 -10.88
CA TYR A 108 -5.27 -3.73 -11.27
C TYR A 108 -6.17 -4.11 -10.11
N LEU A 109 -5.55 -4.33 -8.94
CA LEU A 109 -6.20 -4.59 -7.67
C LEU A 109 -5.54 -3.73 -6.60
N SER A 110 -6.36 -3.03 -5.83
CA SER A 110 -5.89 -2.19 -4.75
C SER A 110 -6.45 -2.71 -3.42
N ILE A 111 -5.58 -2.81 -2.43
CA ILE A 111 -5.86 -3.46 -1.16
C ILE A 111 -5.40 -2.55 -0.05
N PHE A 112 -6.34 -2.18 0.80
CA PHE A 112 -6.05 -1.52 2.06
C PHE A 112 -6.00 -2.51 3.20
N MET A 113 -5.07 -2.30 4.12
CA MET A 113 -4.87 -3.14 5.29
C MET A 113 -4.81 -2.27 6.54
N ALA A 114 -5.49 -2.70 7.60
CA ALA A 114 -5.28 -2.17 8.95
C ALA A 114 -5.71 -3.21 9.98
N PRO A 115 -5.19 -3.16 11.22
CA PRO A 115 -5.83 -3.83 12.35
C PRO A 115 -7.28 -3.36 12.48
N SER A 116 -8.23 -4.21 12.88
CA SER A 116 -9.64 -3.81 13.09
C SER A 116 -9.80 -2.85 14.29
N ILE A 117 -8.84 -2.88 15.21
CA ILE A 117 -8.78 -2.04 16.39
C ILE A 117 -7.39 -1.41 16.55
N ALA A 118 -7.36 -0.14 16.95
CA ALA A 118 -6.17 0.66 17.20
C ALA A 118 -6.14 1.19 18.64
N LYS A 119 -5.02 1.84 19.03
CA LYS A 119 -4.77 2.40 20.37
C LYS A 119 -5.14 1.43 21.51
N GLU A 120 -4.52 0.25 21.51
CA GLU A 120 -4.73 -0.78 22.55
C GLU A 120 -6.19 -1.26 22.65
N GLY A 121 -6.89 -1.32 21.52
CA GLY A 121 -8.28 -1.77 21.47
C GLY A 121 -9.32 -0.70 21.80
N LYS A 122 -8.91 0.57 21.95
CA LYS A 122 -9.81 1.67 22.33
C LYS A 122 -10.51 2.32 21.13
N ILE A 123 -10.01 2.13 19.92
CA ILE A 123 -10.54 2.76 18.69
C ILE A 123 -10.77 1.70 17.63
N SER A 124 -11.95 1.70 17.00
CA SER A 124 -12.20 0.90 15.80
C SER A 124 -11.58 1.59 14.58
N THR A 125 -10.91 0.84 13.72
CA THR A 125 -10.47 1.36 12.41
C THR A 125 -11.59 1.32 11.38
N VAL A 126 -12.66 0.54 11.63
CA VAL A 126 -13.88 0.57 10.81
C VAL A 126 -14.89 1.52 11.47
N VAL A 127 -15.20 2.63 10.80
CA VAL A 127 -16.02 3.73 11.32
C VAL A 127 -17.28 3.94 10.46
N PRO A 128 -18.33 4.63 10.96
CA PRO A 128 -19.49 4.95 10.14
C PRO A 128 -19.19 5.88 8.95
N MET A 129 -18.23 6.79 9.12
CA MET A 129 -17.76 7.72 8.09
C MET A 129 -16.33 8.15 8.43
N CYS A 130 -15.44 8.17 7.44
CA CYS A 130 -14.06 8.61 7.66
C CYS A 130 -14.02 10.08 8.06
N SER A 131 -13.15 10.42 9.01
CA SER A 131 -12.87 11.80 9.42
C SER A 131 -12.19 12.61 8.31
N HIS A 132 -11.48 11.93 7.41
CA HIS A 132 -10.90 12.46 6.19
C HIS A 132 -10.93 11.40 5.09
N VAL A 133 -11.27 11.76 3.86
CA VAL A 133 -11.33 10.82 2.73
C VAL A 133 -10.14 11.09 1.80
N ASP A 134 -9.10 10.26 1.91
CA ASP A 134 -7.98 10.28 0.97
C ASP A 134 -8.33 9.52 -0.31
N HIS A 135 -8.99 8.37 -0.15
CA HIS A 135 -9.32 7.45 -1.25
C HIS A 135 -10.81 7.19 -1.26
N SER A 136 -11.42 7.37 -2.44
CA SER A 136 -12.85 7.18 -2.60
C SER A 136 -13.23 5.69 -2.74
N GLU A 137 -14.50 5.39 -2.53
CA GLU A 137 -15.12 4.08 -2.73
C GLU A 137 -14.93 3.51 -4.15
N HIS A 138 -14.68 4.38 -5.13
CA HIS A 138 -14.38 3.99 -6.50
C HIS A 138 -12.93 3.54 -6.73
N SER A 139 -12.04 3.88 -5.80
CA SER A 139 -10.61 3.56 -5.88
C SER A 139 -10.28 2.37 -4.98
N VAL A 140 -10.89 2.28 -3.79
CA VAL A 140 -10.68 1.19 -2.84
C VAL A 140 -11.40 -0.08 -3.30
N LYS A 141 -10.64 -1.15 -3.59
CA LYS A 141 -11.23 -2.41 -4.05
C LYS A 141 -11.36 -3.49 -2.99
N VAL A 142 -10.39 -3.59 -2.09
CA VAL A 142 -10.38 -4.60 -1.02
C VAL A 142 -9.88 -3.98 0.27
N ILE A 143 -10.53 -4.32 1.38
CA ILE A 143 -10.06 -4.01 2.73
C ILE A 143 -9.77 -5.32 3.45
N ILE A 144 -8.62 -5.40 4.12
CA ILE A 144 -8.22 -6.55 4.91
C ILE A 144 -7.93 -6.11 6.34
N THR A 145 -8.48 -6.85 7.29
CA THR A 145 -8.16 -6.77 8.71
C THR A 145 -7.83 -8.17 9.24
N GLU A 146 -7.40 -8.28 10.49
CA GLU A 146 -7.29 -9.59 11.15
C GLU A 146 -8.64 -10.33 11.29
N GLN A 147 -9.77 -9.64 11.08
CA GLN A 147 -11.11 -10.24 11.09
C GLN A 147 -11.49 -10.87 9.73
N GLY A 148 -10.74 -10.59 8.66
CA GLY A 148 -10.99 -11.15 7.34
C GLY A 148 -10.87 -10.13 6.20
N ILE A 149 -11.44 -10.50 5.06
CA ILE A 149 -11.34 -9.77 3.78
C ILE A 149 -12.73 -9.24 3.39
N ALA A 150 -12.80 -7.94 3.08
CA ALA A 150 -13.95 -7.29 2.49
C ALA A 150 -13.64 -6.88 1.04
N ASP A 151 -14.27 -7.55 0.07
CA ASP A 151 -14.16 -7.24 -1.35
C ASP A 151 -15.25 -6.25 -1.76
N LEU A 152 -14.86 -5.04 -2.12
CA LEU A 152 -15.76 -3.91 -2.42
C LEU A 152 -16.09 -3.79 -3.92
N ARG A 153 -15.56 -4.69 -4.77
CA ARG A 153 -15.77 -4.64 -6.23
C ARG A 153 -17.19 -5.01 -6.65
N GLY A 154 -18.00 -5.54 -5.74
CA GLY A 154 -19.37 -6.00 -5.97
C GLY A 154 -20.40 -4.87 -5.97
N PRO A 155 -21.63 -5.12 -6.46
CA PRO A 155 -22.69 -4.13 -6.51
C PRO A 155 -23.24 -3.86 -5.10
N PHE A 156 -23.09 -2.61 -4.63
CA PHE A 156 -23.76 -1.99 -3.48
C PHE A 156 -23.04 -2.12 -2.10
N PRO A 157 -22.82 -1.00 -1.37
CA PRO A 157 -22.15 -0.97 -0.05
C PRO A 157 -22.79 -1.84 1.04
N ALA A 158 -24.08 -2.17 0.91
CA ALA A 158 -24.80 -3.00 1.89
C ALA A 158 -24.62 -4.52 1.67
N SER A 159 -23.95 -4.94 0.59
CA SER A 159 -23.81 -6.35 0.20
C SER A 159 -22.43 -6.95 0.45
N THR A 160 -21.49 -6.17 0.99
CA THR A 160 -20.15 -6.60 1.43
C THR A 160 -20.28 -7.60 2.56
N ARG A 161 -20.52 -8.86 2.17
CA ARG A 161 -20.53 -9.99 3.07
C ARG A 161 -19.08 -10.31 3.43
N PRO A 162 -18.73 -10.47 4.70
CA PRO A 162 -17.47 -11.10 5.06
C PRO A 162 -17.45 -12.50 4.45
N HIS A 163 -16.57 -12.72 3.48
CA HIS A 163 -16.30 -14.04 2.95
C HIS A 163 -15.46 -14.78 4.00
N TYR A 164 -16.12 -15.51 4.90
CA TYR A 164 -15.47 -16.48 5.76
C TYR A 164 -15.09 -17.70 4.91
N HIS A 165 -13.80 -17.89 4.67
CA HIS A 165 -13.20 -19.13 4.19
C HIS A 165 -12.51 -19.85 5.34
#